data_AF-A0A292Z346-F1
#
_entry.id   AF-A0A292Z346-F1
#
_cell.length_a   1.000
_cell.length_b   1.000
_cell.length_c   1.000
_cell.angle_alpha   90.00
_cell.angle_beta   90.00
_cell.angle_gamma   90.00
#
_symmetry.space_group_name_H-M   'P 1'
#
loop_
_entity.id
_entity.type
_entity.pdbx_description
1 polymer ?
#
loop_
_entity_poly.entity_id
_entity_poly.type
_entity_poly.pdbx_seq_one_letter_code
_entity_poly.pdbx_strand_id
1 'polypeptide(L)' 'MWAVTGWAAITWLKLTAALAVAVGVCWLFLGTGSGWFWGVTLAAVAIEVQATRALAAEWSAEARHGWWWTR' A
#
# COMPACT_ATOMS: atom_id res chain seq x y z
N MET A 1 7.08 -4.20 -19.09
CA MET A 1 6.32 -5.05 -18.15
C MET A 1 7.09 -5.33 -16.86
N TRP A 2 8.17 -6.11 -16.85
CA TRP A 2 8.91 -6.44 -15.61
C TRP A 2 9.39 -5.21 -14.80
N ALA A 3 9.89 -4.17 -15.47
CA ALA A 3 10.27 -2.92 -14.80
C ALA A 3 9.09 -2.21 -14.13
N VAL A 4 7.91 -2.18 -14.78
CA VAL A 4 6.68 -1.56 -14.25
C VAL A 4 6.13 -2.38 -13.08
N THR A 5 6.07 -3.71 -13.21
CA THR A 5 5.66 -4.60 -12.13
C THR A 5 6.60 -4.51 -10.93
N GLY A 6 7.92 -4.44 -11.19
CA GLY A 6 8.92 -4.26 -10.13
C GLY A 6 8.78 -2.93 -9.42
N TRP A 7 8.58 -1.83 -10.17
CA TRP A 7 8.31 -0.52 -9.59
C TRP A 7 7.03 -0.52 -8.74
N ALA A 8 5.93 -1.09 -9.25
CA ALA A 8 4.68 -1.18 -8.51
C ALA A 8 4.86 -1.97 -7.21
N ALA A 9 5.51 -3.14 -7.27
CA ALA A 9 5.77 -3.96 -6.08
C ALA A 9 6.62 -3.22 -5.04
N ILE A 10 7.67 -2.51 -5.47
CA ILE A 10 8.54 -1.73 -4.57
C ILE A 10 7.77 -0.56 -3.94
N THR A 11 6.96 0.16 -4.73
CA THR A 11 6.15 1.28 -4.25
C THR A 11 5.13 0.82 -3.22
N TRP A 12 4.43 -0.28 -3.50
CA TRP A 12 3.52 -0.93 -2.57
C TRP A 12 4.22 -1.30 -1.26
N LEU A 13 5.36 -2.01 -1.34
CA LEU A 13 6.09 -2.48 -0.16
C LEU A 13 6.62 -1.33 0.69
N LYS A 14 7.10 -0.25 0.07
CA LYS A 14 7.53 0.97 0.78
C LYS A 14 6.38 1.62 1.54
N LEU A 15 5.20 1.71 0.93
CA LEU A 15 4.03 2.29 1.57
C LEU A 15 3.56 1.43 2.75
N THR A 16 3.42 0.12 2.54
CA THR A 16 3.05 -0.83 3.60
C THR A 16 4.03 -0.77 4.76
N ALA A 17 5.34 -0.72 4.49
CA ALA A 17 6.35 -0.59 5.51
C ALA A 17 6.22 0.74 6.29
N ALA A 18 5.98 1.86 5.59
CA ALA A 18 5.77 3.15 6.24
C ALA A 18 4.53 3.16 7.15
N LEU A 19 3.42 2.57 6.70
CA LEU A 19 2.20 2.44 7.49
C LEU A 19 2.40 1.52 8.70
N ALA A 20 3.10 0.40 8.52
CA ALA A 20 3.44 -0.52 9.61
C ALA A 20 4.30 0.16 10.68
N VAL A 21 5.30 0.96 10.27
CA VAL A 21 6.12 1.76 11.19
C VAL A 21 5.24 2.78 11.93
N ALA A 22 4.36 3.50 11.22
CA ALA A 22 3.46 4.47 11.85
C ALA A 22 2.55 3.82 12.91
N VAL A 23 1.93 2.67 12.58
CA VAL A 23 1.09 1.90 13.52
C VAL A 23 1.93 1.41 14.71
N GLY A 24 3.14 0.90 14.47
CA GLY A 24 4.04 0.45 15.54
C GLY A 24 4.46 1.58 16.48
N VAL A 25 4.77 2.76 15.94
CA VAL A 25 5.07 3.96 16.73
C VAL A 25 3.84 4.37 17.56
N CYS A 26 2.66 4.43 16.95
CA CYS A 26 1.42 4.74 17.67
C CYS A 26 1.10 3.71 18.76
N TRP A 27 1.41 2.44 18.53
CA TRP A 27 1.25 1.38 19.53
C TRP A 27 2.13 1.63 20.77
N LEU A 28 3.38 2.06 20.59
CA LEU A 28 4.29 2.37 21.70
C LEU A 28 3.77 3.50 22.61
N PHE A 29 3.00 4.45 22.07
CA PHE A 29 2.47 5.60 22.82
C PHE A 29 1.05 5.37 23.37
N LEU A 30 0.17 4.71 22.62
CA LEU A 30 -1.25 4.56 22.97
C LEU A 30 -1.55 3.22 23.67
N GLY A 31 -0.80 2.17 23.34
CA GLY A 31 -1.07 0.79 23.74
C GLY A 31 -2.36 0.20 23.13
N THR A 32 -2.51 -1.12 23.21
CA THR A 32 -3.68 -1.85 22.69
C THR A 32 -4.97 -1.61 23.48
N GLY A 33 -4.87 -1.10 24.71
CA GLY A 33 -6.02 -0.75 25.55
C GLY A 33 -6.69 0.58 25.18
N SER A 34 -6.06 1.39 24.32
CA SER A 34 -6.60 2.67 23.87
C SER A 34 -7.45 2.51 22.61
N GLY A 35 -8.69 3.00 22.63
CA GLY A 35 -9.56 3.02 21.44
C GLY A 35 -8.95 3.81 20.27
N TRP A 36 -8.07 4.77 20.56
CA TRP A 36 -7.34 5.54 19.55
C TRP A 36 -6.36 4.70 18.74
N PHE A 37 -5.75 3.67 19.34
CA PHE A 37 -4.85 2.76 18.63
C PHE A 37 -5.59 2.01 17.51
N TRP A 38 -6.79 1.54 17.79
CA TRP A 38 -7.64 0.88 16.79
C TRP A 38 -8.11 1.84 15.71
N GLY A 39 -8.40 3.10 16.06
CA GLY A 39 -8.69 4.15 15.09
C GLY A 39 -7.53 4.39 14.11
N VAL A 40 -6.30 4.50 14.61
CA VAL A 40 -5.08 4.64 13.79
C VAL A 40 -4.87 3.41 12.90
N THR A 41 -5.08 2.22 13.45
CA THR A 41 -4.91 0.96 12.72
C THR A 41 -5.90 0.85 11.56
N LEU A 42 -7.18 1.19 11.80
CA LEU A 42 -8.21 1.21 10.76
C LEU A 42 -7.90 2.25 9.67
N ALA A 43 -7.43 3.43 10.06
CA ALA A 43 -7.02 4.45 9.10
C ALA A 43 -5.86 3.98 8.22
N ALA A 44 -4.84 3.34 8.81
CA ALA A 44 -3.71 2.78 8.07
C ALA A 44 -4.17 1.71 7.05
N VAL A 45 -5.05 0.79 7.47
CA VAL A 45 -5.63 -0.22 6.57
C VAL A 45 -6.42 0.43 5.43
N ALA A 46 -7.24 1.44 5.71
CA ALA A 46 -8.01 2.14 4.69
C ALA A 46 -7.10 2.83 3.65
N ILE A 47 -6.01 3.46 4.11
CA ILE A 47 -5.01 4.08 3.23
C ILE A 47 -4.36 3.00 2.35
N GLU A 48 -3.94 1.88 2.94
CA GLU A 48 -3.28 0.80 2.20
C GLU A 48 -4.19 0.19 1.12
N VAL A 49 -5.46 -0.04 1.45
CA VAL A 49 -6.46 -0.53 0.50
C VAL A 49 -6.62 0.44 -0.66
N GLN A 50 -6.78 1.74 -0.40
CA GLN A 50 -6.98 2.71 -1.48
C GLN A 50 -5.74 2.90 -2.35
N ALA A 51 -4.56 2.93 -1.74
CA ALA A 51 -3.31 3.01 -2.49
C ALA A 51 -3.09 1.76 -3.35
N THR A 52 -3.40 0.57 -2.82
CA THR A 52 -3.31 -0.69 -3.59
C THR A 52 -4.27 -0.68 -4.77
N ARG A 53 -5.50 -0.18 -4.60
CA ARG A 53 -6.47 -0.05 -5.70
C ARG A 53 -6.00 0.93 -6.76
N ALA A 54 -5.49 2.09 -6.37
CA ALA A 54 -4.95 3.09 -7.29
C ALA A 54 -3.76 2.52 -8.08
N LEU A 55 -2.82 1.89 -7.38
CA LEU A 55 -1.64 1.28 -7.99
C LEU A 55 -2.00 0.13 -8.94
N ALA A 56 -2.99 -0.70 -8.57
CA ALA A 56 -3.49 -1.76 -9.44
C ALA A 56 -4.18 -1.19 -10.69
N ALA A 57 -4.90 -0.07 -10.56
CA ALA A 57 -5.51 0.61 -11.70
C ALA A 57 -4.45 1.15 -12.67
N GLU A 58 -3.44 1.85 -12.16
CA GLU A 58 -2.30 2.35 -12.96
C GLU A 58 -1.55 1.21 -13.63
N TRP A 59 -1.20 0.16 -12.88
CA TRP A 59 -0.54 -1.02 -13.43
C TRP A 59 -1.38 -1.69 -14.51
N SER A 60 -2.70 -1.80 -14.31
CA SER A 60 -3.61 -2.40 -15.30
C SER A 60 -3.78 -1.55 -16.56
N ALA A 61 -3.66 -0.23 -16.46
CA ALA A 61 -3.69 0.67 -17.61
C ALA A 61 -2.40 0.49 -18.44
N GLU A 62 -1.25 0.52 -17.79
CA GLU A 62 0.05 0.27 -18.42
C GLU A 62 0.11 -1.12 -19.06
N ALA A 63 -0.44 -2.11 -18.34
CA ALA A 63 -0.56 -3.49 -18.77
C ALA A 63 -1.24 -3.62 -20.13
N ARG A 64 -2.37 -2.93 -20.33
CA ARG A 64 -3.16 -3.01 -21.58
C ARG A 64 -2.38 -2.49 -22.79
N HIS A 65 -1.52 -1.50 -22.62
CA HIS A 65 -0.80 -0.87 -23.73
C HIS A 65 0.56 -1.52 -24.03
N GLY A 66 1.21 -2.15 -23.05
CA GLY A 66 2.59 -2.65 -23.20
C GLY A 66 2.79 -4.16 -23.06
N TRP A 67 1.72 -4.96 -23.08
CA TRP A 67 1.83 -6.41 -22.81
C TRP A 67 2.57 -7.17 -23.92
N TRP A 68 3.11 -8.34 -23.59
CA TRP A 68 3.88 -9.16 -24.52
C TRP A 68 3.05 -9.73 -25.68
N TRP A 69 1.71 -9.77 -25.55
CA TRP A 69 0.79 -10.20 -26.61
C TRP A 69 0.26 -9.06 -27.48
N THR A 70 0.53 -7.80 -27.14
CA THR A 70 0.24 -6.63 -27.98
C THR A 70 1.42 -6.23 -28.88
N ARG A 71 2.47 -7.06 -28.94
CA ARG A 71 3.57 -6.95 -29.90
C ARG A 71 3.40 -7.90 -31.07
#